data_AF-A0A853JA36-F1
#
_entry.id   AF-A0A853JA36-F1
#
_cell.length_a   1.000
_cell.length_b   1.000
_cell.length_c   1.000
_cell.angle_alpha   90.00
_cell.angle_beta   90.00
_cell.angle_gamma   90.00
#
_symmetry.space_group_name_H-M   'P 1'
#
loop_
_entity.id
_entity.type
_entity.pdbx_description
1 polymer ?
#
loop_
_entity_poly.entity_id
_entity_poly.type
_entity_poly.pdbx_seq_one_letter_code
_entity_poly.pdbx_strand_id
1 'polypeptide(L)' 'MYVCLCNGITESDIRKAAAAGCSSLPELTMRTGVGACCGSCVETATEVLQRAQPAPASPGLDLPVLAVARAA' A
#
# COMPACT_ATOMS: atom_id res chain seq x y z
N MET A 1 -12.20 -9.12 -8.33
CA MET A 1 -12.34 -8.37 -9.60
C MET A 1 -10.97 -8.26 -10.30
N TYR A 2 -10.90 -8.17 -11.63
CA TYR A 2 -9.66 -7.75 -12.31
C TYR A 2 -9.44 -6.24 -12.08
N VAL A 3 -8.25 -5.88 -11.61
CA VAL A 3 -7.86 -4.48 -11.40
C VAL A 3 -6.96 -4.02 -12.54
N CYS A 4 -6.02 -4.85 -13.00
CA CYS A 4 -5.19 -4.55 -14.17
C CYS A 4 -5.42 -5.56 -15.28
N LEU A 5 -5.97 -5.10 -16.41
CA LEU A 5 -6.22 -5.95 -17.57
C LEU A 5 -4.94 -6.27 -18.36
N CYS A 6 -4.01 -5.31 -18.46
CA CYS A 6 -2.76 -5.51 -19.19
C CYS A 6 -1.93 -6.68 -18.66
N ASN A 7 -1.89 -6.82 -17.33
CA ASN A 7 -1.05 -7.80 -16.63
C ASN A 7 -1.88 -8.86 -15.90
N GLY A 8 -3.20 -8.91 -16.10
CA GLY A 8 -4.08 -9.92 -15.52
C GLY A 8 -4.13 -9.91 -13.99
N ILE A 9 -3.95 -8.76 -13.34
CA ILE A 9 -3.87 -8.67 -11.87
C ILE A 9 -5.26 -8.49 -11.28
N THR A 10 -5.62 -9.35 -10.32
CA THR A 10 -6.89 -9.27 -9.60
C THR A 10 -6.75 -8.54 -8.27
N GLU A 11 -7.87 -8.10 -7.74
CA GLU A 11 -7.95 -7.53 -6.38
C GLU A 11 -7.40 -8.49 -5.32
N SER A 12 -7.65 -9.80 -5.48
CA SER A 12 -7.14 -10.83 -4.57
C SER A 12 -5.60 -10.90 -4.61
N ASP A 13 -4.98 -10.67 -5.76
CA ASP A 13 -3.53 -10.64 -5.88
C ASP A 13 -2.93 -9.42 -5.18
N ILE A 14 -3.58 -8.26 -5.30
CA ILE A 14 -3.17 -7.05 -4.56
C ILE A 14 -3.31 -7.27 -3.04
N ARG A 15 -4.40 -7.88 -2.58
CA ARG A 15 -4.59 -8.21 -1.16
C ARG A 15 -3.55 -9.20 -0.65
N LYS A 16 -3.18 -10.21 -1.45
CA LYS A 16 -2.08 -11.14 -1.11
C LYS A 16 -0.74 -10.42 -1.02
N ALA A 17 -0.44 -9.52 -1.95
CA ALA A 17 0.78 -8.72 -1.91
C ALA A 17 0.82 -7.83 -0.65
N ALA A 18 -0.30 -7.20 -0.29
CA ALA A 18 -0.44 -6.40 0.93
C ALA A 18 -0.20 -7.25 2.19
N ALA A 19 -0.82 -8.43 2.27
CA ALA A 19 -0.60 -9.37 3.37
C ALA A 19 0.86 -9.87 3.44
N ALA A 20 1.57 -9.90 2.31
CA ALA A 20 3.00 -10.19 2.23
C ALA A 20 3.90 -8.94 2.43
N GLY A 21 3.37 -7.88 3.06
CA GLY A 21 4.10 -6.70 3.47
C GLY A 21 4.30 -5.63 2.39
N CYS A 22 3.66 -5.76 1.22
CA CYS A 22 3.72 -4.71 0.20
C CYS A 22 2.95 -3.48 0.67
N SER A 23 3.62 -2.33 0.78
CA SER A 23 3.03 -1.12 1.38
C SER A 23 2.92 0.07 0.41
N SER A 24 3.52 -0.02 -0.77
CA SER A 24 3.53 1.08 -1.75
C SER A 24 3.18 0.61 -3.16
N LEU A 25 2.63 1.51 -3.98
CA LEU A 25 2.33 1.21 -5.38
C LEU A 25 3.60 0.86 -6.18
N PRO A 26 4.75 1.56 -6.07
CA PRO A 26 5.96 1.17 -6.80
C PRO A 26 6.42 -0.24 -6.46
N GLU A 27 6.36 -0.63 -5.19
CA GLU A 27 6.66 -1.99 -4.77
C GLU A 27 5.65 -3.00 -5.34
N LEU A 28 4.35 -2.67 -5.31
CA LEU A 28 3.31 -3.50 -5.90
C LEU A 28 3.52 -3.69 -7.41
N THR A 29 3.90 -2.62 -8.12
CA THR A 29 4.28 -2.65 -9.54
C THR A 29 5.49 -3.55 -9.77
N MET A 30 6.54 -3.47 -8.95
CA MET A 30 7.71 -4.36 -9.08
C MET A 30 7.35 -5.83 -8.85
N ARG A 31 6.48 -6.12 -7.88
CA ARG A 31 6.10 -7.49 -7.51
C ARG A 31 5.14 -8.14 -8.52
N THR A 32 4.26 -7.36 -9.14
CA THR A 32 3.10 -7.88 -9.89
C THR A 32 2.99 -7.35 -11.32
N GLY A 33 3.74 -6.31 -11.67
CA GLY A 33 3.57 -5.58 -12.92
C GLY A 33 2.36 -4.64 -12.93
N VAL A 34 1.54 -4.53 -11.88
CA VAL A 34 0.37 -3.63 -11.88
C VAL A 34 0.78 -2.19 -12.24
N GLY A 35 0.04 -1.55 -13.14
CA GLY A 35 0.32 -0.17 -13.58
C GLY A 35 1.51 0.02 -14.52
N ALA A 36 2.30 -1.03 -14.83
CA ALA A 36 3.51 -0.90 -15.66
C ALA A 36 3.26 -0.76 -17.19
N CYS A 37 2.00 -0.86 -17.65
CA CYS A 37 1.64 -0.79 -19.07
C CYS A 37 0.88 0.51 -19.41
N CYS A 38 -0.46 0.50 -19.39
CA CYS A 38 -1.27 1.67 -19.75
C CYS A 38 -1.54 2.64 -18.58
N GLY A 39 -1.29 2.21 -17.33
CA GLY A 39 -1.50 3.02 -16.13
C GLY A 39 -2.95 3.20 -15.68
N SER A 40 -3.97 2.83 -16.47
CA SER A 40 -5.39 3.10 -16.15
C SER A 40 -5.88 2.46 -14.84
N CYS A 41 -5.19 1.43 -14.35
CA CYS A 41 -5.52 0.75 -13.09
C CYS A 41 -4.88 1.37 -11.84
N VAL A 42 -4.01 2.37 -11.97
CA VAL A 42 -3.15 2.87 -10.88
C VAL A 42 -3.94 3.37 -9.68
N GLU A 43 -4.98 4.17 -9.92
CA GLU A 43 -5.84 4.71 -8.85
C GLU A 43 -6.55 3.57 -8.11
N THR A 44 -7.27 2.71 -8.84
CA THR A 44 -7.97 1.55 -8.27
C THR A 44 -7.03 0.60 -7.53
N ALA A 45 -5.84 0.31 -8.08
CA ALA A 45 -4.86 -0.55 -7.44
C ALA A 45 -4.34 0.06 -6.12
N THR A 46 -4.12 1.37 -6.10
CA THR A 46 -3.70 2.10 -4.89
C THR A 46 -4.76 2.04 -3.81
N GLU A 47 -6.03 2.27 -4.16
CA GLU A 47 -7.10 2.18 -3.18
C GLU A 47 -7.29 0.76 -2.63
N VAL A 48 -7.20 -0.27 -3.49
CA VAL A 48 -7.28 -1.67 -3.04
C VAL A 48 -6.12 -1.98 -2.10
N LEU A 49 -4.90 -1.52 -2.42
CA LEU A 49 -3.73 -1.70 -1.58
C LEU A 49 -3.92 -1.04 -0.21
N GLN A 50 -4.40 0.21 -0.18
CA GLN A 50 -4.67 0.95 1.07
C GLN A 50 -5.77 0.29 1.92
N ARG A 51 -6.86 -0.16 1.30
CA ARG A 51 -7.94 -0.88 2.01
C ARG A 51 -7.50 -2.25 2.52
N ALA A 52 -6.48 -2.86 1.92
CA ALA A 52 -5.94 -4.14 2.33
C ALA A 52 -4.90 -4.02 3.44
N GLN A 53 -4.31 -2.84 3.64
CA GLN A 53 -3.41 -2.59 4.76
C GLN A 53 -4.21 -2.56 6.06
N PRO A 54 -3.70 -3.15 7.15
CA PRO A 54 -4.25 -2.89 8.47
C PRO A 54 -4.21 -1.38 8.73
N ALA A 55 -5.24 -0.85 9.40
CA ALA A 55 -5.24 0.54 9.82
C ALA A 55 -3.87 0.87 10.46
N PRO A 56 -3.26 2.03 10.15
CA PRO A 56 -1.98 2.36 10.72
C PRO A 56 -2.12 2.22 12.23
N ALA A 57 -1.42 1.24 12.81
CA ALA A 57 -1.29 1.16 14.25
C ALA A 57 -0.73 2.52 14.62
N SER A 58 -1.52 3.32 15.35
CA SER A 58 -1.00 4.55 15.92
C SER A 58 0.30 4.16 16.58
N PRO A 59 1.46 4.74 16.20
CA PRO A 59 2.66 4.46 16.95
C PRO A 59 2.34 4.94 18.36
N GLY A 60 2.14 3.97 19.26
CA GLY A 60 1.93 4.24 20.67
C GLY A 60 3.06 5.16 21.08
N LEU A 61 2.70 6.40 21.40
CA LEU A 61 3.59 7.42 21.89
C LEU A 61 3.99 7.02 23.30
N ASP A 62 4.89 6.06 23.41
CA ASP A 62 5.58 5.70 24.64
C ASP A 62 7.08 6.01 24.47
N LEU A 63 7.41 7.24 24.05
CA LEU A 63 8.76 7.76 24.18
C LEU A 63 8.77 9.07 24.98
N PRO A 64 9.37 9.09 26.19
CA PRO A 64 9.43 10.28 27.05
C PRO A 64 10.32 11.41 26.51
N VAL A 65 11.00 11.22 25.38
CA VAL A 65 11.98 12.17 24.81
C VAL A 65 11.33 13.33 24.04
N LEU A 66 10.14 13.17 23.47
CA LEU A 66 9.54 14.21 22.61
C LEU A 66 8.89 15.37 23.39
N ALA A 67 8.66 15.22 24.70
CA ALA A 67 8.07 16.25 25.56
C ALA A 67 9.02 17.43 25.83
N VAL A 68 10.34 17.20 25.79
CA VAL A 68 11.35 18.24 26.12
C VAL A 68 11.59 19.21 24.95
N ALA A 69 11.27 18.83 23.72
CA ALA A 69 11.62 19.60 22.52
C ALA A 69 10.70 20.82 22.23
N ARG A 70 9.64 21.06 23.02
CA ARG A 70 8.69 22.17 22.80
C ARG A 70 8.70 23.26 23.87
N ALA A 71 9.70 23.25 24.76
CA ALA A 71 9.87 24.24 25.82
C ALA A 71 11.01 25.24 25.56
N ALA A 72 11.36 25.49 24.29
CA ALA A 72 12.33 26.51 23.89
C ALA A 72 11.74 27.48 22.86
#